data_AF-A0A3B8IBT8-F1
#
_entry.id   AF-A0A3B8IBT8-F1
#
_cell.length_a   1.000
_cell.length_b   1.000
_cell.length_c   1.000
_cell.angle_alpha   90.00
_cell.angle_beta   90.00
_cell.angle_gamma   90.00
#
_symmetry.space_group_name_H-M   'P 1'
#
loop_
_entity.id
_entity.type
_entity.pdbx_description
1 polymer ?
#
loop_
_entity_poly.entity_id
_entity_poly.type
_entity_poly.pdbx_seq_one_letter_code
_entity_poly.pdbx_strand_id
1 'polypeptide(L)'
;MALMLFQVSRFPARQDEEGRLLTLEEQDRSLWDQRLIRQAHNHLQTASAFGQVNDYILQAAMAGVHATAPDFESTNWQALLGIYDAQLRLNPNPVIRLNRVVVVQKVHGSAAALRELDILSEIPTLQDYYLLYAIRAEAFKELGIGDAAREDLQTALKLTRNDRERAYLEEKLLTL
;
A
#
# COMPACT_ATOMS: atom_id res chain seq x y z
N MET A 1 0.88 2.27 21.29
CA MET A 1 -0.44 2.79 20.84
C MET A 1 -0.40 3.57 19.52
N ALA A 2 0.76 4.06 19.05
CA ALA A 2 0.88 4.88 17.84
C ALA A 2 0.18 4.31 16.59
N LEU A 3 0.47 3.04 16.23
CA LEU A 3 -0.11 2.40 15.04
C LEU A 3 -1.65 2.45 15.04
N MET A 4 -2.27 2.07 16.15
CA MET A 4 -3.74 2.06 16.26
C MET A 4 -4.33 3.46 16.11
N LEU A 5 -3.69 4.47 16.70
CA LEU A 5 -4.15 5.85 16.60
C LEU A 5 -4.07 6.38 15.15
N PHE A 6 -3.01 6.06 14.41
CA PHE A 6 -2.95 6.38 12.97
C PHE A 6 -4.00 5.63 12.15
N GLN A 7 -4.32 4.38 12.50
CA GLN A 7 -5.35 3.63 11.78
C GLN A 7 -6.75 4.21 12.03
N VAL A 8 -7.05 4.59 13.27
CA VAL A 8 -8.36 5.12 13.67
C VAL A 8 -8.55 6.57 13.19
N SER A 9 -7.48 7.37 13.07
CA SER A 9 -7.60 8.77 12.67
C SER A 9 -8.25 8.96 11.30
N ARG A 10 -8.16 7.97 10.41
CA ARG A 10 -8.74 8.03 9.06
C ARG A 10 -10.11 7.37 8.92
N PHE A 11 -10.68 6.79 9.98
CA PHE A 11 -11.96 6.07 9.91
C PHE A 11 -13.09 6.86 9.23
N PRO A 12 -13.26 8.17 9.48
CA PRO A 12 -14.30 8.97 8.81
C PRO A 12 -14.15 9.05 7.28
N ALA A 13 -12.97 8.77 6.73
CA ALA A 13 -12.65 8.92 5.31
C ALA A 13 -12.51 7.58 4.56
N ARG A 14 -12.81 6.44 5.20
CA ARG A 14 -12.59 5.12 4.58
C ARG A 14 -13.71 4.68 3.63
N GLN A 15 -14.84 5.37 3.66
CA GLN A 15 -16.02 5.06 2.85
C GLN A 15 -16.62 6.34 2.29
N ASP A 16 -17.24 6.26 1.11
CA ASP A 16 -18.11 7.31 0.59
C ASP A 16 -19.53 7.24 1.19
N GLU A 17 -20.41 8.14 0.76
CA GLU A 17 -21.79 8.24 1.23
C GLU A 17 -22.61 6.97 0.97
N GLU A 18 -22.25 6.23 -0.09
CA GLU A 18 -22.84 4.94 -0.47
C GLU A 18 -22.23 3.74 0.28
N GLY A 19 -21.21 3.96 1.11
CA GLY A 19 -20.55 2.92 1.90
C GLY A 19 -19.51 2.10 1.13
N ARG A 20 -19.15 2.49 -0.09
CA ARG A 20 -18.06 1.87 -0.87
C ARG A 20 -16.73 2.19 -0.20
N LEU A 21 -15.84 1.20 -0.15
CA LEU A 21 -14.51 1.40 0.42
C LEU A 21 -13.65 2.26 -0.50
N LEU A 22 -13.01 3.27 0.07
CA LEU A 22 -12.12 4.18 -0.64
C LEU A 22 -10.66 3.74 -0.52
N THR A 23 -9.95 3.70 -1.64
CA THR A 23 -8.49 3.54 -1.67
C THR A 23 -7.84 4.71 -0.95
N LEU A 24 -6.59 4.56 -0.48
CA LEU A 24 -5.90 5.63 0.25
C LEU A 24 -5.76 6.95 -0.54
N GLU A 25 -5.74 6.84 -1.87
CA GLU A 25 -5.69 7.97 -2.81
C GLU A 25 -7.03 8.74 -2.86
N GLU A 26 -8.15 8.03 -2.77
CA GLU A 26 -9.50 8.62 -2.80
C GLU A 26 -9.96 9.19 -1.45
N GLN A 27 -9.25 8.90 -0.34
CA GLN A 27 -9.68 9.37 0.99
C GLN A 27 -9.45 10.88 1.13
N ASP A 28 -10.51 11.61 1.48
CA ASP A 28 -10.39 13.01 1.87
C ASP A 28 -9.63 13.12 3.22
N ARG A 29 -8.38 13.58 3.13
CA ARG A 29 -7.49 13.75 4.30
C ARG A 29 -7.92 14.89 5.22
N SER A 30 -8.77 15.80 4.76
CA SER A 30 -9.34 16.86 5.61
C SER A 30 -10.26 16.28 6.70
N LEU A 31 -10.81 15.08 6.47
CA LEU A 31 -11.65 14.34 7.42
C LEU A 31 -10.84 13.54 8.45
N TRP A 32 -9.50 13.51 8.34
CA TRP A 32 -8.67 12.73 9.25
C TRP A 32 -8.52 13.45 10.60
N ASP A 33 -8.71 12.72 11.71
CA ASP A 33 -8.62 13.27 13.06
C ASP A 33 -7.18 13.68 13.40
N GLN A 34 -6.91 14.97 13.23
CA GLN A 34 -5.62 15.60 13.48
C GLN A 34 -5.18 15.49 14.96
N ARG A 35 -6.11 15.37 15.91
CA ARG A 35 -5.78 15.17 17.33
C ARG A 35 -5.25 13.76 17.55
N LEU A 36 -5.84 12.75 16.92
CA LEU A 36 -5.33 11.37 16.98
C LEU A 36 -3.97 11.23 16.29
N ILE A 37 -3.77 11.88 15.15
CA ILE A 37 -2.48 11.91 14.43
C ILE A 37 -1.37 12.51 15.31
N ARG A 38 -1.63 13.65 15.97
CA ARG A 38 -0.66 14.26 16.91
C ARG A 38 -0.34 13.34 18.09
N GLN A 39 -1.35 12.69 18.68
CA GLN A 39 -1.12 11.72 19.76
C GLN A 39 -0.31 10.52 19.29
N ALA A 40 -0.62 10.00 18.09
CA ALA A 40 0.10 8.89 17.49
C ALA A 40 1.59 9.21 17.30
N HIS A 41 1.91 10.42 16.83
CA HIS A 41 3.29 10.89 16.72
C HIS A 41 4.01 10.97 18.05
N ASN A 42 3.39 11.52 19.08
CA ASN A 42 4.00 11.59 20.41
C ASN A 42 4.35 10.18 20.91
N HIS A 43 3.43 9.23 20.76
CA HIS A 43 3.70 7.83 21.11
C HIS A 43 4.79 7.18 20.26
N LEU A 44 4.85 7.48 18.96
CA LEU A 44 5.87 6.95 18.07
C LEU A 44 7.26 7.50 18.45
N GLN A 45 7.37 8.81 18.71
CA GLN A 45 8.61 9.44 19.15
C GLN A 45 9.11 8.87 20.47
N THR A 46 8.21 8.71 21.46
CA THR A 46 8.56 8.08 22.74
C THR A 46 9.03 6.63 22.53
N ALA A 47 8.36 5.85 21.69
CA ALA A 47 8.75 4.47 21.41
C ALA A 47 10.13 4.40 20.72
N SER A 48 10.38 5.26 19.73
CA SER A 48 11.66 5.32 19.02
C SER A 48 12.83 5.74 19.91
N ALA A 49 12.58 6.54 20.96
CA ALA A 49 13.61 6.96 21.91
C ALA A 49 14.20 5.80 22.74
N PHE A 50 13.50 4.68 22.87
CA PHE A 50 14.02 3.48 23.54
C PHE A 50 15.05 2.69 22.70
N GLY A 51 15.32 3.12 21.46
CA GLY A 51 16.40 2.56 20.62
C GLY A 51 16.14 1.17 20.05
N GLN A 52 15.00 0.55 20.35
CA GLN A 52 14.61 -0.72 19.77
C GLN A 52 13.73 -0.50 18.54
N VAL A 53 14.12 -1.07 17.40
CA VAL A 53 13.28 -1.12 16.20
C VAL A 53 12.60 -2.49 16.14
N ASN A 54 11.28 -2.49 15.99
CA ASN A 54 10.48 -3.69 15.78
C ASN A 54 9.39 -3.44 14.74
N ASP A 55 8.71 -4.52 14.32
CA ASP A 55 7.69 -4.47 13.27
C ASP A 55 6.57 -3.45 13.57
N TYR A 56 6.14 -3.32 14.83
CA TYR A 56 5.09 -2.37 15.19
C TYR A 56 5.53 -0.90 15.09
N ILE A 57 6.80 -0.61 15.41
CA ILE A 57 7.36 0.73 15.24
C ILE A 57 7.47 1.08 13.75
N LEU A 58 7.90 0.12 12.92
CA LEU A 58 8.00 0.33 11.47
C LEU A 58 6.61 0.50 10.83
N GLN A 59 5.62 -0.32 11.22
CA GLN A 59 4.23 -0.16 10.77
C GLN A 59 3.63 1.18 11.23
N ALA A 60 3.89 1.60 12.47
CA ALA A 60 3.46 2.91 12.94
C ALA A 60 4.14 4.05 12.17
N ALA A 61 5.42 3.91 11.83
CA ALA A 61 6.14 4.88 11.03
C ALA A 61 5.57 4.97 9.61
N MET A 62 5.28 3.84 8.95
CA MET A 62 4.63 3.83 7.63
C MET A 62 3.26 4.54 7.67
N ALA A 63 2.43 4.20 8.67
CA ALA A 63 1.14 4.86 8.85
C ALA A 63 1.29 6.36 9.11
N GLY A 64 2.32 6.75 9.88
CA GLY A 64 2.67 8.14 10.16
C GLY A 64 3.06 8.92 8.90
N VAL A 65 3.84 8.33 7.98
CA VAL A 65 4.21 9.00 6.72
C VAL A 65 3.00 9.33 5.87
N HIS A 66 2.00 8.45 5.81
CA HIS A 66 0.74 8.76 5.15
C HIS A 66 -0.05 9.82 5.92
N ALA A 67 -0.16 9.67 7.25
CA ALA A 67 -0.93 10.57 8.11
C ALA A 67 -0.48 12.04 8.08
N THR A 68 0.79 12.31 7.79
CA THR A 68 1.34 13.67 7.77
C THR A 68 1.31 14.35 6.42
N ALA A 69 1.13 13.60 5.34
CA ALA A 69 1.10 14.19 4.02
C ALA A 69 -0.27 14.84 3.76
N PRO A 70 -0.31 16.08 3.23
CA PRO A 70 -1.56 16.80 3.00
C PRO A 70 -2.45 16.12 1.95
N ASP A 71 -1.85 15.39 1.00
CA ASP A 71 -2.55 14.63 -0.04
C ASP A 71 -1.75 13.37 -0.42
N PHE A 72 -2.31 12.55 -1.31
CA PHE A 72 -1.68 11.30 -1.72
C PHE A 72 -0.36 11.51 -2.46
N GLU A 73 -0.32 12.44 -3.41
CA GLU A 73 0.84 12.73 -4.24
C GLU A 73 2.04 13.26 -3.44
N SER A 74 1.77 14.05 -2.39
CA SER A 74 2.78 14.61 -1.47
C SER A 74 3.26 13.64 -0.39
N THR A 75 2.80 12.39 -0.41
CA THR A 75 3.33 11.35 0.50
C THR A 75 4.85 11.24 0.32
N ASN A 76 5.60 11.18 1.42
CA ASN A 76 7.06 10.99 1.34
C ASN A 76 7.39 9.53 1.01
N TRP A 77 7.26 9.19 -0.27
CA TRP A 77 7.47 7.83 -0.79
C TRP A 77 8.89 7.33 -0.56
N GLN A 78 9.89 8.21 -0.62
CA GLN A 78 11.29 7.87 -0.32
C GLN A 78 11.47 7.44 1.14
N ALA A 79 10.81 8.12 2.09
CA ALA A 79 10.81 7.70 3.49
C ALA A 79 10.12 6.34 3.67
N LEU A 80 8.96 6.12 3.02
CA LEU A 80 8.29 4.81 3.04
C LEU A 80 9.18 3.70 2.50
N LEU A 81 9.92 3.95 1.41
CA LEU A 81 10.83 2.97 0.82
C LEU A 81 11.90 2.55 1.83
N GLY A 82 12.52 3.52 2.51
CA GLY A 82 13.50 3.25 3.56
C GLY A 82 12.93 2.48 4.76
N ILE A 83 11.68 2.71 5.12
CA ILE A 83 10.99 1.98 6.20
C ILE A 83 10.72 0.53 5.79
N TYR A 84 10.24 0.30 4.56
CA TYR A 84 10.06 -1.05 4.02
C TYR A 84 11.39 -1.80 3.91
N ASP A 85 12.46 -1.13 3.47
CA ASP A 85 13.81 -1.71 3.43
C ASP A 85 14.28 -2.13 4.83
N ALA A 86 14.02 -1.31 5.84
CA ALA A 86 14.32 -1.65 7.23
C ALA A 86 13.49 -2.85 7.72
N GLN A 87 12.20 -2.89 7.36
CA GLN A 87 11.33 -4.00 7.72
C GLN A 87 11.78 -5.31 7.08
N LEU A 88 12.18 -5.29 5.81
CA LEU A 88 12.67 -6.49 5.12
C LEU A 88 14.01 -6.99 5.66
N ARG A 89 14.86 -6.11 6.20
CA ARG A 89 16.08 -6.53 6.92
C ARG A 89 15.75 -7.24 8.23
N LEU A 90 14.70 -6.80 8.93
CA LEU A 90 14.27 -7.40 10.19
C LEU A 90 13.48 -8.69 9.98
N ASN A 91 12.59 -8.71 9.00
CA ASN A 91 11.65 -9.78 8.71
C ASN A 91 11.53 -9.99 7.19
N PRO A 92 12.38 -10.83 6.59
CA PRO A 92 12.33 -11.14 5.16
C PRO A 92 11.05 -11.91 4.83
N ASN A 93 10.05 -11.23 4.29
CA ASN A 93 8.74 -11.80 3.97
C ASN A 93 8.33 -11.45 2.52
N PRO A 94 7.92 -12.43 1.68
CA PRO A 94 7.51 -12.17 0.30
C PRO A 94 6.34 -11.19 0.14
N VAL A 95 5.38 -11.18 1.07
CA VAL A 95 4.24 -10.25 1.06
C VAL A 95 4.71 -8.83 1.40
N ILE A 96 5.65 -8.67 2.33
CA ILE A 96 6.25 -7.36 2.62
C ILE A 96 7.04 -6.86 1.39
N ARG A 97 7.76 -7.75 0.70
CA ARG A 97 8.46 -7.42 -0.55
C ARG A 97 7.47 -6.95 -1.61
N LEU A 98 6.36 -7.66 -1.79
CA LEU A 98 5.33 -7.27 -2.74
C LEU A 98 4.73 -5.89 -2.41
N ASN A 99 4.38 -5.64 -1.15
CA ASN A 99 3.86 -4.33 -0.73
C ASN A 99 4.87 -3.20 -0.96
N ARG A 100 6.17 -3.47 -0.75
CA ARG A 100 7.25 -2.53 -1.05
C ARG A 100 7.29 -2.16 -2.54
N VAL A 101 6.94 -3.07 -3.46
CA VAL A 101 6.98 -2.77 -4.89
C VAL A 101 6.03 -1.61 -5.26
N VAL A 102 4.90 -1.45 -4.58
CA VAL A 102 4.02 -0.28 -4.76
C VAL A 102 4.76 1.02 -4.45
N VAL A 103 5.63 1.01 -3.44
CA VAL A 103 6.46 2.18 -3.10
C VAL A 103 7.59 2.37 -4.11
N VAL A 104 8.20 1.28 -4.60
CA VAL A 104 9.18 1.34 -5.71
C VAL A 104 8.56 1.96 -6.96
N GLN A 105 7.32 1.62 -7.29
CA GLN A 105 6.60 2.23 -8.41
C GLN A 105 6.47 3.74 -8.24
N LYS A 106 6.09 4.21 -7.04
CA LYS A 106 5.96 5.65 -6.76
C LYS A 106 7.29 6.40 -6.72
N VAL A 107 8.40 5.74 -6.35
CA VAL A 107 9.73 6.38 -6.24
C VAL A 107 10.54 6.28 -7.55
N HIS A 108 10.48 5.14 -8.22
CA HIS A 108 11.35 4.77 -9.34
C HIS A 108 10.59 4.46 -10.64
N GLY A 109 9.26 4.55 -10.63
CA GLY A 109 8.40 4.33 -11.78
C GLY A 109 8.02 2.87 -12.04
N SER A 110 6.98 2.69 -12.85
CA SER A 110 6.40 1.39 -13.18
C SER A 110 7.35 0.39 -13.83
N ALA A 111 8.30 0.86 -14.65
CA ALA A 111 9.31 -0.02 -15.23
C ALA A 111 10.24 -0.64 -14.17
N ALA A 112 10.55 0.08 -13.08
CA ALA A 112 11.34 -0.46 -11.97
C ALA A 112 10.53 -1.46 -11.14
N ALA A 113 9.26 -1.15 -10.89
CA ALA A 113 8.34 -2.03 -10.19
C ALA A 113 8.15 -3.37 -10.92
N LEU A 114 7.94 -3.36 -12.24
CA LEU A 114 7.79 -4.58 -13.03
C LEU A 114 9.01 -5.50 -12.93
N ARG A 115 10.24 -4.97 -12.98
CA ARG A 115 11.45 -5.79 -12.79
C ARG A 115 11.49 -6.49 -11.43
N GLU A 116 11.02 -5.83 -10.37
CA GLU A 116 10.92 -6.49 -9.06
C GLU A 116 9.79 -7.53 -9.05
N LEU A 117 8.65 -7.25 -9.68
CA LEU A 117 7.51 -8.16 -9.77
C LEU A 117 7.82 -9.42 -10.58
N ASP A 118 8.65 -9.32 -11.63
CA ASP A 118 9.12 -10.47 -12.39
C ASP A 118 9.84 -11.47 -11.49
N ILE A 119 10.75 -10.97 -10.65
CA ILE A 119 11.47 -11.81 -9.66
C ILE A 119 10.49 -12.39 -8.63
N LEU A 120 9.53 -11.59 -8.15
CA LEU A 120 8.54 -12.05 -7.18
C LEU A 120 7.57 -13.09 -7.75
N SER A 121 7.33 -13.08 -9.07
CA SER A 121 6.46 -14.05 -9.74
C SER A 121 7.01 -15.47 -9.75
N GLU A 122 8.32 -15.63 -9.56
CA GLU A 122 8.98 -16.92 -9.41
C GLU A 122 8.79 -17.53 -8.01
N ILE A 123 8.33 -16.75 -7.03
CA ILE A 123 8.13 -17.23 -5.65
C ILE A 123 6.81 -18.00 -5.57
N PRO A 124 6.82 -19.31 -5.23
CA PRO A 124 5.60 -20.14 -5.25
C PRO A 124 4.47 -19.59 -4.37
N THR A 125 4.80 -19.00 -3.22
CA THR A 125 3.79 -18.44 -2.30
C THR A 125 3.07 -17.21 -2.85
N LEU A 126 3.59 -16.55 -3.89
CA LEU A 126 2.97 -15.38 -4.51
C LEU A 126 2.22 -15.70 -5.80
N GLN A 127 2.42 -16.88 -6.39
CA GLN A 127 1.75 -17.27 -7.64
C GLN A 127 0.23 -17.40 -7.51
N ASP A 128 -0.27 -17.78 -6.32
CA ASP A 128 -1.71 -17.80 -6.05
C ASP A 128 -2.20 -16.51 -5.36
N TYR A 129 -1.34 -15.50 -5.23
CA TYR A 129 -1.67 -14.27 -4.51
C TYR A 129 -2.14 -13.19 -5.49
N TYR A 130 -3.46 -12.94 -5.51
CA TYR A 130 -4.08 -12.03 -6.49
C TYR A 130 -3.44 -10.63 -6.54
N LEU A 131 -2.89 -10.13 -5.42
CA LEU A 131 -2.25 -8.81 -5.37
C LEU A 131 -0.98 -8.72 -6.23
N LEU A 132 -0.28 -9.84 -6.48
CA LEU A 132 0.86 -9.86 -7.40
C LEU A 132 0.42 -9.37 -8.78
N TYR A 133 -0.67 -9.95 -9.29
CA TYR A 133 -1.22 -9.63 -10.60
C TYR A 133 -1.91 -8.27 -10.61
N ALA A 134 -2.63 -7.91 -9.54
CA ALA A 134 -3.26 -6.59 -9.45
C ALA A 134 -2.22 -5.44 -9.51
N ILE A 135 -1.08 -5.58 -8.82
CA ILE A 135 -0.01 -4.59 -8.84
C ILE A 135 0.69 -4.55 -10.21
N ARG A 136 0.99 -5.72 -10.81
CA ARG A 136 1.56 -5.77 -12.17
C ARG A 136 0.64 -5.12 -13.21
N ALA A 137 -0.66 -5.38 -13.12
CA ALA A 137 -1.62 -4.77 -14.03
C ALA A 137 -1.63 -3.24 -13.95
N GLU A 138 -1.56 -2.68 -12.74
CA GLU A 138 -1.48 -1.23 -12.56
C GLU A 138 -0.20 -0.66 -13.21
N ALA A 139 0.94 -1.32 -13.00
CA ALA A 139 2.20 -0.90 -13.59
C ALA A 139 2.18 -0.99 -15.14
N PHE A 140 1.58 -2.04 -15.71
CA PHE A 140 1.39 -2.15 -17.15
C PHE A 140 0.45 -1.08 -17.69
N LYS A 141 -0.65 -0.77 -16.98
CA LYS A 141 -1.59 0.29 -17.33
C LYS A 141 -0.89 1.66 -17.40
N GLU A 142 -0.10 2.01 -16.39
CA GLU A 142 0.67 3.27 -16.37
C GLU A 142 1.68 3.38 -17.52
N LEU A 143 2.20 2.24 -18.02
CA LEU A 143 3.09 2.20 -19.17
C LEU A 143 2.35 2.14 -20.52
N GLY A 144 1.02 2.13 -20.53
CA GLY A 144 0.20 2.02 -21.73
C GLY A 144 0.17 0.63 -22.37
N ILE A 145 0.57 -0.41 -21.63
CA ILE A 145 0.62 -1.82 -22.10
C ILE A 145 -0.69 -2.52 -21.73
N GLY A 146 -1.78 -2.14 -22.40
CA GLY A 146 -3.14 -2.51 -22.03
C GLY A 146 -3.42 -4.02 -22.05
N ASP A 147 -2.89 -4.76 -23.03
CA ASP A 147 -3.15 -6.21 -23.15
C ASP A 147 -2.58 -6.99 -21.95
N ALA A 148 -1.35 -6.67 -21.54
CA ALA A 148 -0.72 -7.29 -20.37
C ALA A 148 -1.46 -6.93 -19.07
N ALA A 149 -1.88 -5.66 -18.94
CA ALA A 149 -2.66 -5.23 -17.78
C ALA A 149 -4.02 -5.95 -17.69
N ARG A 150 -4.69 -6.16 -18.84
CA ARG A 150 -5.93 -6.93 -18.94
C ARG A 150 -5.75 -8.38 -18.52
N GLU A 151 -4.69 -9.05 -18.99
CA GLU A 151 -4.39 -10.44 -18.65
C GLU A 151 -4.12 -10.61 -17.14
N ASP A 152 -3.33 -9.72 -16.55
CA ASP A 152 -3.03 -9.76 -15.13
C ASP A 152 -4.27 -9.48 -14.27
N LEU A 153 -5.15 -8.52 -14.65
CA LEU A 153 -6.42 -8.32 -13.95
C LEU A 153 -7.36 -9.54 -14.04
N GLN A 154 -7.44 -10.19 -15.22
CA GLN A 154 -8.20 -11.42 -15.36
C GLN A 154 -7.67 -12.54 -14.47
N THR A 155 -6.35 -12.62 -14.29
CA THR A 155 -5.71 -13.58 -13.39
C THR A 155 -6.01 -13.23 -11.93
N ALA A 156 -5.90 -11.95 -11.54
CA ALA A 156 -6.27 -11.48 -10.20
C ALA A 156 -7.74 -11.83 -9.85
N LEU A 157 -8.66 -11.67 -10.81
CA LEU A 157 -10.08 -12.01 -10.65
C LEU A 157 -10.35 -13.50 -10.43
N LYS A 158 -9.51 -14.38 -11.00
CA LYS A 158 -9.60 -15.83 -10.77
C LYS A 158 -9.11 -16.22 -9.37
N LEU A 159 -8.15 -15.46 -8.83
CA LEU A 159 -7.48 -15.79 -7.56
C LEU A 159 -8.13 -15.14 -6.33
N THR A 160 -8.77 -13.97 -6.47
CA THR A 160 -9.46 -13.34 -5.33
C THR A 160 -10.69 -14.14 -4.89
N ARG A 161 -10.86 -14.22 -3.56
CA ARG A 161 -12.00 -14.89 -2.90
C ARG A 161 -12.94 -13.91 -2.19
N ASN A 162 -12.68 -12.60 -2.30
CA ASN A 162 -13.44 -11.57 -1.62
C ASN A 162 -14.26 -10.79 -2.65
N ASP A 163 -15.57 -10.77 -2.50
CA ASP A 163 -16.48 -10.12 -3.45
C ASP A 163 -16.22 -8.63 -3.62
N ARG A 164 -15.75 -7.95 -2.57
CA ARG A 164 -15.39 -6.52 -2.65
C ARG A 164 -14.13 -6.29 -3.47
N GLU A 165 -13.13 -7.15 -3.29
CA GLU A 165 -11.89 -7.10 -4.08
C GLU A 165 -12.18 -7.45 -5.54
N ARG A 166 -13.06 -8.44 -5.79
CA ARG A 166 -13.52 -8.81 -7.12
C ARG A 166 -14.19 -7.63 -7.83
N ALA A 167 -15.18 -6.99 -7.19
CA ALA A 167 -15.87 -5.82 -7.76
C ALA A 167 -14.90 -4.69 -8.10
N TYR A 168 -13.92 -4.42 -7.23
CA TYR A 168 -12.88 -3.42 -7.47
C TYR A 168 -11.98 -3.77 -8.67
N LEU A 169 -11.59 -5.04 -8.81
CA LEU A 169 -10.79 -5.51 -9.95
C LEU A 169 -11.59 -5.51 -11.27
N GLU A 170 -12.89 -5.79 -11.22
CA GLU A 170 -13.81 -5.67 -12.38
C GLU A 170 -13.93 -4.21 -12.83
N GLU A 171 -14.08 -3.27 -11.90
CA GLU A 171 -14.08 -1.83 -12.19
C GLU A 171 -12.78 -1.39 -12.87
N LYS A 172 -11.62 -1.85 -12.36
CA LYS A 172 -10.33 -1.59 -13.00
C LYS A 172 -10.24 -2.15 -14.41
N LEU A 173 -10.81 -3.33 -14.65
CA LEU A 173 -10.79 -3.99 -15.96
C LEU A 173 -11.67 -3.25 -16.99
N LEU A 174 -12.76 -2.63 -16.54
CA LEU A 174 -13.65 -1.82 -17.37
C LEU A 174 -13.04 -0.44 -17.73
N THR A 175 -12.16 0.08 -16.87
CA THR A 175 -11.56 1.42 -16.99
C THR A 175 -10.12 1.39 -17.51
N LEU A 176 -9.73 0.29 -18.14
CA LEU A 176 -8.40 0.04 -18.69
C LEU A 176 -8.30 0.51 -20.15
#